data_AF-A0A1H3TKU0-F1
#
_entry.id   AF-A0A1H3TKU0-F1
#
_cell.length_a   1.000
_cell.length_b   1.000
_cell.length_c   1.000
_cell.angle_alpha   90.00
_cell.angle_beta   90.00
_cell.angle_gamma   90.00
#
_symmetry.space_group_name_H-M   'P 1'
#
loop_
_entity.id
_entity.type
_entity.pdbx_description
1 polymer ?
#
loop_
_entity_poly.entity_id
_entity_poly.type
_entity_poly.pdbx_seq_one_letter_code
_entity_poly.pdbx_strand_id
1 'polypeptide(L)'
;MFTSSSRAHDRALLDFLSLHPEPGPDPVRGIDALEFGRGLAAGTLRRDWTWLAFVDDRPVARGVWWGPVGAVHPVELRCLAVDPSLPHPEVWGAALIRSAHRQFAEAGAILAPDFVVEFDGAHRDEPALQRALAWRGLAAEDAGLTVRTVDGSGDRVTYSTRPLRAAKVMVSAGSR
;
A
#
# COMPACT_ATOMS: atom_id res chain seq x y z
N MET A 1 -3.49 -3.94 -18.34
CA MET A 1 -2.53 -2.82 -18.51
C MET A 1 -2.24 -2.18 -17.15
N PHE A 2 -1.00 -1.76 -16.87
CA PHE A 2 -0.63 -1.04 -15.63
C PHE A 2 -0.19 0.37 -16.00
N THR A 3 -0.77 1.38 -15.36
CA THR A 3 -0.42 2.78 -15.64
C THR A 3 -0.50 3.61 -14.37
N SER A 4 0.33 4.66 -14.31
CA SER A 4 0.12 5.72 -13.34
C SER A 4 -1.22 6.39 -13.60
N SER A 5 -1.84 6.89 -12.54
CA SER A 5 -3.13 7.53 -12.63
C SER A 5 -3.01 8.91 -13.28
N SER A 6 -4.00 9.26 -14.11
CA SER A 6 -4.17 10.60 -14.65
C SER A 6 -5.49 11.18 -14.12
N ARG A 7 -5.77 12.48 -14.35
CA ARG A 7 -7.07 13.07 -13.98
C ARG A 7 -8.27 12.32 -14.59
N ALA A 8 -8.10 11.68 -15.75
CA ALA A 8 -9.15 10.89 -16.37
C ALA A 8 -9.54 9.66 -15.53
N HIS A 9 -8.67 9.23 -14.59
CA HIS A 9 -8.89 8.08 -13.73
C HIS A 9 -9.43 8.47 -12.34
N ASP A 10 -9.70 9.76 -12.05
CA ASP A 10 -10.08 10.21 -10.71
C ASP A 10 -11.31 9.49 -10.16
N ARG A 11 -12.30 9.23 -11.01
CA ARG A 11 -13.49 8.49 -10.57
C ARG A 11 -13.18 7.02 -10.27
N ALA A 12 -12.44 6.35 -11.16
CA ALA A 12 -11.99 4.98 -10.95
C ALA A 12 -11.12 4.85 -9.68
N LEU A 13 -10.26 5.84 -9.38
CA LEU A 13 -9.42 5.88 -8.19
C LEU A 13 -10.23 5.96 -6.90
N LEU A 14 -11.17 6.92 -6.85
CA LEU A 14 -11.95 7.22 -5.66
C LEU A 14 -13.00 6.13 -5.40
N ASP A 15 -13.58 5.59 -6.48
CA ASP A 15 -14.61 4.57 -6.38
C ASP A 15 -14.03 3.16 -6.22
N PHE A 16 -12.74 2.90 -6.47
CA PHE A 16 -12.16 1.54 -6.45
C PHE A 16 -12.48 0.73 -5.18
N LEU A 17 -12.37 1.35 -3.99
CA LEU A 17 -12.71 0.67 -2.74
C LEU A 17 -14.23 0.59 -2.50
N SER A 18 -15.00 1.45 -3.15
CA SER A 18 -16.46 1.49 -3.09
C SER A 18 -17.13 0.58 -4.13
N LEU A 19 -16.41 0.15 -5.17
CA LEU A 19 -16.90 -0.67 -6.27
C LEU A 19 -17.05 -2.16 -5.92
N HIS A 20 -16.57 -2.59 -4.75
CA HIS A 20 -16.58 -3.99 -4.32
C HIS A 20 -17.28 -4.14 -2.96
N PRO A 21 -18.63 -4.14 -2.92
CA PRO A 21 -19.37 -4.24 -1.66
C PRO A 21 -19.39 -5.63 -1.02
N GLU A 22 -18.95 -6.71 -1.68
CA GLU A 22 -18.93 -8.07 -1.09
C GLU A 22 -17.75 -8.92 -1.61
N PRO A 23 -17.07 -9.73 -0.77
CA PRO A 23 -17.44 -10.08 0.60
C PRO A 23 -16.70 -9.23 1.64
N GLY A 24 -17.43 -8.33 2.33
CA GLY A 24 -16.94 -7.52 3.44
C GLY A 24 -15.86 -6.46 3.09
N PRO A 25 -15.69 -5.42 3.93
CA PRO A 25 -14.56 -4.51 3.78
C PRO A 25 -13.25 -5.28 3.98
N ASP A 26 -12.24 -4.98 3.15
CA ASP A 26 -10.88 -5.50 3.33
C ASP A 26 -10.42 -5.25 4.79
N PRO A 27 -9.97 -6.29 5.54
CA PRO A 27 -9.68 -6.16 6.97
C PRO A 27 -8.41 -5.34 7.26
N VAL A 28 -7.68 -4.92 6.23
CA VAL A 28 -6.56 -3.98 6.37
C VAL A 28 -7.02 -2.56 6.04
N ARG A 29 -6.34 -1.58 6.62
CA ARG A 29 -6.60 -0.17 6.36
C ARG A 29 -6.37 0.16 4.88
N GLY A 30 -7.40 0.68 4.23
CA GLY A 30 -7.32 1.29 2.91
C GLY A 30 -7.21 2.81 2.96
N ILE A 31 -6.98 3.44 1.80
CA ILE A 31 -7.11 4.89 1.62
C ILE A 31 -8.44 5.17 0.91
N ASP A 32 -9.41 5.74 1.64
CA ASP A 32 -10.69 6.13 1.08
C ASP A 32 -10.61 7.42 0.25
N ALA A 33 -11.71 7.78 -0.41
CA ALA A 33 -11.79 8.96 -1.26
C ALA A 33 -11.49 10.29 -0.52
N LEU A 34 -11.91 10.38 0.74
CA LEU A 34 -11.77 11.58 1.56
C LEU A 34 -10.31 11.75 2.04
N GLU A 35 -9.69 10.66 2.51
CA GLU A 35 -8.27 10.62 2.85
C GLU A 35 -7.41 10.89 1.61
N PHE A 36 -7.75 10.31 0.47
CA PHE A 36 -7.06 10.58 -0.79
C PHE A 36 -7.11 12.07 -1.17
N GLY A 37 -8.29 12.68 -1.11
CA GLY A 37 -8.48 14.10 -1.39
C GLY A 37 -7.68 15.01 -0.45
N ARG A 38 -7.65 14.70 0.86
CA ARG A 38 -6.81 15.43 1.83
C ARG A 38 -5.31 15.27 1.53
N GLY A 39 -4.88 14.05 1.18
CA GLY A 39 -3.49 13.79 0.85
C GLY A 39 -3.03 14.50 -0.43
N LEU A 40 -3.90 14.59 -1.44
CA LEU A 40 -3.65 15.39 -2.64
C LEU A 40 -3.51 16.88 -2.30
N ALA A 41 -4.40 17.43 -1.47
CA ALA A 41 -4.35 18.83 -1.05
C ALA A 41 -3.08 19.15 -0.24
N ALA A 42 -2.62 18.20 0.57
CA ALA A 42 -1.39 18.34 1.36
C ALA A 42 -0.11 18.03 0.55
N GLY A 43 -0.23 17.50 -0.67
CA GLY A 43 0.91 17.04 -1.47
C GLY A 43 1.60 15.77 -0.93
N THR A 44 0.98 15.07 0.01
CA THR A 44 1.50 13.82 0.59
C THR A 44 1.10 12.58 -0.20
N LEU A 45 0.04 12.70 -1.01
CA LEU A 45 -0.36 11.76 -2.05
C LEU A 45 -0.32 12.48 -3.40
N ARG A 46 0.00 11.75 -4.47
CA ARG A 46 0.03 12.29 -5.83
C ARG A 46 -0.55 11.28 -6.82
N ARG A 47 -1.10 11.80 -7.92
CA ARG A 47 -1.60 10.95 -9.01
C ARG A 47 -0.47 10.16 -9.67
N ASP A 48 0.69 10.78 -9.84
CA ASP A 48 1.90 10.12 -10.35
C ASP A 48 2.43 9.04 -9.40
N TRP A 49 1.99 9.05 -8.13
CA TRP A 49 2.32 8.04 -7.11
C TRP A 49 1.16 7.07 -6.86
N THR A 50 0.14 7.11 -7.69
CA THR A 50 -1.01 6.20 -7.60
C THR A 50 -1.12 5.41 -8.89
N TRP A 51 -1.27 4.10 -8.77
CA TRP A 51 -1.24 3.17 -9.88
C TRP A 51 -2.50 2.32 -9.93
N LEU A 52 -2.95 2.05 -11.15
CA LEU A 52 -4.09 1.19 -11.43
C LEU A 52 -3.69 0.07 -12.40
N ALA A 53 -4.25 -1.11 -12.16
CA ALA A 53 -4.26 -2.20 -13.13
C ALA A 53 -5.64 -2.31 -13.76
N PHE A 54 -5.70 -2.57 -15.06
CA PHE A 54 -6.93 -2.71 -15.82
C PHE A 54 -7.03 -4.05 -16.54
N VAL A 55 -8.24 -4.61 -16.56
CA VAL A 55 -8.70 -5.73 -17.40
C VAL A 55 -9.95 -5.24 -18.11
N ASP A 56 -9.98 -5.30 -19.46
CA ASP A 56 -11.10 -4.82 -20.28
C ASP A 56 -11.62 -3.42 -19.87
N ASP A 57 -10.69 -2.47 -19.70
CA ASP A 57 -10.93 -1.08 -19.25
C ASP A 57 -11.56 -0.92 -17.85
N ARG A 58 -11.77 -2.02 -17.12
CA ARG A 58 -12.18 -1.99 -15.72
C ARG A 58 -10.95 -2.01 -14.80
N PRO A 59 -10.85 -1.09 -13.82
CA PRO A 59 -9.80 -1.16 -12.82
C PRO A 59 -10.00 -2.40 -11.96
N VAL A 60 -8.92 -3.16 -11.74
CA VAL A 60 -8.94 -4.41 -10.97
C VAL A 60 -7.91 -4.45 -9.84
N ALA A 61 -6.96 -3.53 -9.82
CA ALA A 61 -6.06 -3.36 -8.68
C ALA A 61 -5.63 -1.90 -8.55
N ARG A 62 -5.35 -1.48 -7.32
CA ARG A 62 -4.92 -0.13 -6.99
C ARG A 62 -3.78 -0.15 -5.99
N GLY A 63 -2.74 0.63 -6.26
CA GLY A 63 -1.67 0.92 -5.32
C GLY A 63 -1.55 2.43 -5.09
N VAL A 64 -1.47 2.85 -3.84
CA VAL A 64 -1.32 4.27 -3.46
C VAL A 64 -0.04 4.45 -2.65
N TRP A 65 0.90 5.19 -3.20
CA TRP A 65 2.13 5.56 -2.54
C TRP A 65 2.04 6.95 -1.91
N TRP A 66 2.70 7.09 -0.77
CA TRP A 66 2.73 8.26 0.08
C TRP A 66 4.16 8.78 0.24
N GLY A 67 4.29 10.10 0.37
CA GLY A 67 5.52 10.78 0.76
C GLY A 67 5.24 11.90 1.76
N PRO A 68 6.22 12.31 2.58
CA PRO A 68 6.09 13.52 3.39
C PRO A 68 5.95 14.76 2.51
N VAL A 69 5.45 15.86 3.08
CA VAL A 69 5.30 17.13 2.37
C VAL A 69 6.64 17.57 1.78
N GLY A 70 6.65 17.91 0.49
CA GLY A 70 7.85 18.33 -0.24
C GLY A 70 8.72 17.16 -0.75
N ALA A 71 8.33 15.91 -0.53
CA ALA A 71 9.06 14.76 -1.07
C ALA A 71 9.03 14.74 -2.60
N VAL A 72 10.19 14.46 -3.20
CA VAL A 72 10.33 14.31 -4.66
C VAL A 72 9.84 12.94 -5.12
N HIS A 73 10.02 11.91 -4.29
CA HIS A 73 9.60 10.53 -4.53
C HIS A 73 8.82 9.99 -3.32
N PRO A 74 7.92 9.02 -3.52
CA PRO A 74 7.23 8.40 -2.40
C PRO A 74 8.18 7.55 -1.56
N VAL A 75 7.79 7.30 -0.31
CA VAL A 75 8.58 6.50 0.65
C VAL A 75 7.83 5.25 1.12
N GLU A 76 6.49 5.24 1.06
CA GLU A 76 5.67 4.11 1.51
C GLU A 76 4.53 3.81 0.53
N LEU A 77 4.32 2.55 0.17
CA LEU A 77 3.05 2.04 -0.32
C LEU A 77 2.12 1.85 0.88
N ARG A 78 1.01 2.61 0.92
CA ARG A 78 0.06 2.60 2.06
C ARG A 78 -1.27 1.94 1.77
N CYS A 79 -1.58 1.71 0.50
CA CYS A 79 -2.78 0.98 0.10
C CYS A 79 -2.44 0.10 -1.09
N LEU A 80 -2.66 -1.20 -0.94
CA LEU A 80 -2.63 -2.17 -2.03
C LEU A 80 -3.94 -2.94 -1.99
N ALA A 81 -4.77 -2.78 -3.01
CA ALA A 81 -6.08 -3.41 -3.11
C ALA A 81 -6.23 -4.09 -4.48
N VAL A 82 -6.89 -5.24 -4.49
CA VAL A 82 -7.19 -6.04 -5.69
C VAL A 82 -8.67 -6.41 -5.63
N ASP A 83 -9.34 -6.41 -6.78
CA ASP A 83 -10.74 -6.84 -6.91
C ASP A 83 -10.88 -8.26 -6.34
N PRO A 84 -11.77 -8.48 -5.34
CA PRO A 84 -11.87 -9.77 -4.65
C PRO A 84 -12.40 -10.90 -5.54
N SER A 85 -12.96 -10.59 -6.70
CA SER A 85 -13.39 -11.59 -7.68
C SER A 85 -12.24 -12.19 -8.48
N LEU A 86 -11.05 -11.58 -8.45
CA LEU A 86 -9.90 -12.09 -9.18
C LEU A 86 -9.18 -13.19 -8.39
N PRO A 87 -8.81 -14.30 -9.06
CA PRO A 87 -7.90 -15.27 -8.47
C PRO A 87 -6.49 -14.67 -8.39
N HIS A 88 -5.70 -15.17 -7.45
CA HIS A 88 -4.28 -14.82 -7.31
C HIS A 88 -4.01 -13.31 -7.11
N PRO A 89 -4.60 -12.65 -6.09
CA PRO A 89 -4.38 -11.22 -5.84
C PRO A 89 -2.90 -10.87 -5.63
N GLU A 90 -2.09 -11.81 -5.17
CA GLU A 90 -0.65 -11.66 -5.01
C GLU A 90 0.06 -11.32 -6.33
N VAL A 91 -0.37 -11.89 -7.45
CA VAL A 91 0.23 -11.66 -8.78
C VAL A 91 -0.04 -10.23 -9.25
N TRP A 92 -1.28 -9.76 -9.08
CA TRP A 92 -1.68 -8.40 -9.42
C TRP A 92 -0.98 -7.38 -8.53
N GLY A 93 -0.92 -7.66 -7.23
CA GLY A 93 -0.23 -6.83 -6.26
C GLY A 93 1.26 -6.68 -6.59
N ALA A 94 1.95 -7.79 -6.82
CA ALA A 94 3.38 -7.79 -7.14
C ALA A 94 3.67 -7.05 -8.44
N ALA A 95 2.88 -7.28 -9.49
CA ALA A 95 3.03 -6.59 -10.77
C ALA A 95 2.87 -5.07 -10.64
N LEU A 96 1.93 -4.63 -9.80
CA LEU A 96 1.68 -3.21 -9.53
C LEU A 96 2.85 -2.58 -8.75
N ILE A 97 3.35 -3.25 -7.70
CA ILE A 97 4.53 -2.80 -6.94
C ILE A 97 5.76 -2.69 -7.85
N ARG A 98 6.09 -3.73 -8.62
CA ARG A 98 7.25 -3.73 -9.53
C ARG A 98 7.16 -2.63 -10.57
N SER A 99 5.98 -2.42 -11.15
CA SER A 99 5.77 -1.41 -12.18
C SER A 99 5.97 0.01 -11.64
N ALA A 100 5.39 0.29 -10.47
CA ALA A 100 5.56 1.58 -9.80
C ALA A 100 7.01 1.82 -9.36
N HIS A 101 7.63 0.85 -8.69
CA HIS A 101 9.00 0.98 -8.20
C HIS A 101 10.02 1.15 -9.33
N ARG A 102 9.84 0.45 -10.46
CA ARG A 102 10.67 0.65 -11.65
C ARG A 102 10.55 2.09 -12.16
N GLN A 103 9.35 2.63 -12.31
CA GLN A 103 9.16 4.01 -12.76
C GLN A 103 9.74 5.03 -11.77
N PHE A 104 9.61 4.80 -10.46
CA PHE A 104 10.22 5.67 -9.46
C PHE A 104 11.75 5.66 -9.55
N ALA A 105 12.36 4.48 -9.73
CA ALA A 105 13.80 4.35 -9.92
C ALA A 105 14.27 5.04 -11.21
N GLU A 106 13.56 4.86 -12.33
CA GLU A 106 13.82 5.57 -13.59
C GLU A 106 13.70 7.09 -13.44
N ALA A 107 12.80 7.56 -12.56
CA ALA A 107 12.65 8.97 -12.22
C ALA A 107 13.70 9.49 -11.21
N GLY A 108 14.62 8.65 -10.74
CA GLY A 108 15.72 9.03 -9.84
C GLY A 108 15.53 8.70 -8.36
N ALA A 109 14.50 7.93 -8.00
CA ALA A 109 14.34 7.47 -6.62
C ALA A 109 15.50 6.55 -6.22
N ILE A 110 16.24 6.96 -5.19
CA ILE A 110 17.40 6.19 -4.68
C ILE A 110 16.92 4.96 -3.91
N LEU A 111 15.77 5.07 -3.25
CA LEU A 111 15.21 4.04 -2.38
C LEU A 111 13.91 3.50 -2.97
N ALA A 112 13.76 2.18 -2.97
CA ALA A 112 12.46 1.57 -3.18
C ALA A 112 11.55 1.91 -1.99
N PRO A 113 10.31 2.37 -2.20
CA PRO A 113 9.34 2.56 -1.14
C PRO A 113 9.10 1.27 -0.33
N ASP A 114 8.91 1.41 0.97
CA ASP A 114 8.47 0.29 1.81
C ASP A 114 6.98 0.00 1.57
N PHE A 115 6.53 -1.24 1.78
CA PHE A 115 5.12 -1.57 1.78
C PHE A 115 4.60 -1.74 3.19
N VAL A 116 3.67 -0.87 3.58
CA VAL A 116 3.11 -0.80 4.92
C VAL A 116 1.66 -1.26 4.89
N VAL A 117 1.34 -2.23 5.75
CA VAL A 117 -0.02 -2.74 5.97
C VAL A 117 -0.40 -2.48 7.41
N GLU A 118 -1.38 -1.60 7.60
CA GLU A 118 -1.98 -1.31 8.91
C GLU A 118 -3.32 -2.04 9.02
N PHE A 119 -3.68 -2.48 10.22
CA PHE A 119 -4.92 -3.17 10.53
C PHE A 119 -5.23 -3.01 12.02
N ASP A 120 -6.43 -3.36 12.47
CA ASP A 120 -6.72 -3.38 13.90
C ASP A 120 -6.14 -4.65 14.54
N GLY A 121 -5.15 -4.47 15.43
CA GLY A 121 -4.48 -5.56 16.14
C GLY A 121 -5.40 -6.45 16.96
N ALA A 122 -6.59 -5.97 17.36
CA ALA A 122 -7.60 -6.79 18.03
C ALA A 122 -8.12 -7.94 17.15
N HIS A 123 -8.08 -7.76 15.84
CA HIS A 123 -8.55 -8.75 14.85
C HIS A 123 -7.41 -9.60 14.28
N ARG A 124 -6.19 -9.53 14.85
CA ARG A 124 -4.98 -10.19 14.33
C ARG A 124 -5.15 -11.69 14.06
N ASP A 125 -5.92 -12.39 14.88
CA ASP A 125 -6.10 -13.84 14.78
C ASP A 125 -7.29 -14.23 13.89
N GLU A 126 -8.00 -13.25 13.32
CA GLU A 126 -9.10 -13.52 12.43
C GLU A 126 -8.62 -14.11 11.09
N PRO A 127 -9.26 -15.20 10.61
CA PRO A 127 -8.87 -15.84 9.35
C PRO A 127 -8.91 -14.89 8.15
N ALA A 128 -9.82 -13.91 8.14
CA ALA A 128 -9.92 -12.93 7.07
C ALA A 128 -8.67 -12.04 6.99
N LEU A 129 -8.23 -11.49 8.11
CA LEU A 129 -7.02 -10.68 8.19
C LEU A 129 -5.77 -11.50 7.87
N GLN A 130 -5.67 -12.74 8.37
CA GLN A 130 -4.55 -13.61 8.06
C GLN A 130 -4.43 -13.91 6.56
N ARG A 131 -5.55 -14.18 5.87
CA ARG A 131 -5.56 -14.32 4.40
C ARG A 131 -5.15 -13.02 3.70
N ALA A 132 -5.66 -11.88 4.16
CA ALA A 132 -5.35 -10.57 3.62
C ALA A 132 -3.87 -10.18 3.77
N LEU A 133 -3.25 -10.54 4.90
CA LEU A 133 -1.82 -10.35 5.14
C LEU A 133 -0.98 -11.35 4.34
N ALA A 134 -1.43 -12.60 4.19
CA ALA A 134 -0.69 -13.64 3.49
C ALA A 134 -0.47 -13.29 2.01
N TRP A 135 -1.52 -12.94 1.26
CA TRP A 135 -1.35 -12.60 -0.16
C TRP A 135 -0.53 -11.33 -0.36
N ARG A 136 -0.66 -10.35 0.55
CA ARG A 136 0.16 -9.12 0.54
C ARG A 136 1.63 -9.41 0.81
N GLY A 137 1.92 -10.35 1.70
CA GLY A 137 3.28 -10.84 1.94
C GLY A 137 3.87 -11.49 0.69
N LEU A 138 3.11 -12.37 0.03
CA LEU A 138 3.53 -12.98 -1.24
C LEU A 138 3.76 -11.93 -2.33
N ALA A 139 2.86 -10.94 -2.44
CA ALA A 139 3.01 -9.83 -3.39
C ALA A 139 4.28 -9.01 -3.13
N ALA A 140 4.58 -8.75 -1.86
CA ALA A 140 5.75 -8.01 -1.43
C ALA A 140 7.04 -8.77 -1.76
N GLU A 141 7.09 -10.07 -1.43
CA GLU A 141 8.22 -10.95 -1.69
C GLU A 141 8.51 -11.06 -3.20
N ASP A 142 7.48 -11.31 -4.03
CA ASP A 142 7.61 -11.37 -5.49
C ASP A 142 7.98 -10.01 -6.11
N ALA A 143 7.76 -8.92 -5.40
CA ALA A 143 8.22 -7.58 -5.77
C ALA A 143 9.62 -7.23 -5.24
N GLY A 144 10.28 -8.13 -4.49
CA GLY A 144 11.63 -7.96 -3.94
C GLY A 144 11.68 -7.31 -2.56
N LEU A 145 10.54 -7.10 -1.89
CA LEU A 145 10.43 -6.60 -0.52
C LEU A 145 10.51 -7.77 0.48
N THR A 146 11.69 -8.38 0.59
CA THR A 146 11.90 -9.66 1.28
C THR A 146 12.05 -9.56 2.80
N VAL A 147 12.22 -8.35 3.34
CA VAL A 147 12.31 -8.15 4.79
C VAL A 147 10.93 -7.82 5.33
N ARG A 148 10.42 -8.65 6.24
CA ARG A 148 9.16 -8.42 6.94
C ARG A 148 9.41 -8.07 8.41
N THR A 149 8.83 -6.96 8.86
CA THR A 149 8.82 -6.57 10.28
C THR A 149 7.40 -6.34 10.77
N VAL A 150 7.13 -6.70 12.02
CA VAL A 150 5.92 -6.32 12.74
C VAL A 150 6.33 -5.30 13.78
N ASP A 151 5.56 -4.23 13.93
CA ASP A 151 5.84 -3.26 14.98
C ASP A 151 5.51 -3.79 16.39
N GLY A 152 5.85 -3.00 17.41
CA GLY A 152 5.67 -3.42 18.80
C GLY A 152 4.21 -3.52 19.24
N SER A 153 3.29 -2.79 18.59
CA SER A 153 1.84 -2.83 18.82
C SER A 153 1.18 -4.03 18.14
N GLY A 154 1.76 -4.53 17.05
CA GLY A 154 1.23 -5.68 16.31
C GLY A 154 0.07 -5.33 15.37
N ASP A 155 -0.17 -4.05 15.14
CA ASP A 155 -1.19 -3.48 14.25
C ASP A 155 -0.61 -3.00 12.91
N ARG A 156 0.73 -3.09 12.74
CA ARG A 156 1.42 -2.77 11.49
C ARG A 156 2.42 -3.83 11.07
N VAL A 157 2.37 -4.19 9.79
CA VAL A 157 3.39 -5.00 9.11
C VAL A 157 4.06 -4.14 8.04
N THR A 158 5.38 -4.14 8.02
CA THR A 158 6.18 -3.48 6.98
C THR A 158 6.99 -4.51 6.19
N TYR A 159 6.98 -4.37 4.87
CA TYR A 159 7.81 -5.12 3.93
C TYR A 159 8.80 -4.17 3.26
N SER A 160 10.09 -4.51 3.27
CA SER A 160 11.15 -3.64 2.78
C SER A 160 12.21 -4.43 2.00
N THR A 161 12.99 -3.73 1.17
CA THR A 161 14.19 -4.30 0.54
C THR A 161 15.38 -4.40 1.51
N ARG A 162 15.26 -3.83 2.71
CA ARG A 162 16.35 -3.64 3.66
C ARG A 162 15.92 -4.06 5.06
N PRO A 163 16.84 -4.59 5.89
CA PRO A 163 16.59 -4.72 7.31
C PRO A 163 16.27 -3.34 7.91
N LEU A 164 15.03 -3.14 8.33
CA LEU A 164 14.63 -1.94 9.08
C LEU A 164 15.37 -1.97 10.42
N ARG A 165 16.18 -0.95 10.72
CA ARG A 165 16.67 -0.76 12.09
C ARG A 165 15.49 -0.30 12.94
N ALA A 166 15.05 -1.15 13.86
CA ALA A 166 14.06 -0.75 14.87
C ALA A 166 14.53 0.54 15.55
N ALA A 167 13.69 1.58 15.52
CA ALA A 167 13.93 2.78 16.31
C ALA A 167 13.92 2.37 17.78
N LYS A 168 15.04 2.59 18.47
CA LYS A 168 15.17 2.30 19.90
C LYS A 168 14.18 3.20 20.63
N VAL A 169 13.13 2.63 21.22
CA VAL A 169 12.22 3.37 22.09
C VAL A 169 13.03 3.90 23.27
N MET A 170 13.26 5.21 23.31
CA MET A 170 13.77 5.88 24.51
C MET A 170 12.62 5.94 25.50
N VAL A 171 12.55 4.95 26.39
CA VAL A 171 11.74 5.08 27.60
C VAL A 171 12.44 6.10 28.47
N SER A 172 11.87 7.31 28.59
CA SER A 172 12.31 8.24 29.63
C SER A 172 11.90 7.63 30.98
N ALA A 173 12.86 7.15 31.74
CA ALA A 173 12.65 6.85 33.14
C ALA A 173 12.34 8.18 33.85
N GLY A 174 11.07 8.36 34.23
CA GLY A 174 10.67 9.46 35.09
C GLY A 174 11.39 9.32 36.44
N SER A 175 12.15 10.35 36.80
CA SER A 175 12.72 10.48 38.14
C SER A 175 11.58 10.67 39.14
N ARG A 176 11.62 9.90 40.23
CA ARG A 176 11.00 10.31 41.50
C ARG A 176 11.97 11.21 42.24
#